data_AF-A0A494R095-F1
#
_entry.id   AF-A0A494R095-F1
#
_cell.length_a   1.000
_cell.length_b   1.000
_cell.length_c   1.000
_cell.angle_alpha   90.00
_cell.angle_beta   90.00
_cell.angle_gamma   90.00
#
_symmetry.space_group_name_H-M   'P 1'
#
loop_
_entity.id
_entity.type
_entity.pdbx_description
1 polymer ?
#
loop_
_entity_poly.entity_id
_entity_poly.type
_entity_poly.pdbx_seq_one_letter_code
_entity_poly.pdbx_strand_id
1 'polypeptide(L)'
;MFVSSSPRIHVGTSSNEVDLFSLFQTFWQQRKIIAATSAVCGLIALGYAYFVTPEYQVSSVLRPAAINELDALNRSGVYTLPPSEALLKVGSTLESYEARLSFFQANEALFSQYRRPGRTLEQSFEEFNRDSLKLLLPGPKDANSLSAAIGLVLYCSGLMKPDTHLGENARHIEVSDDQATSCLFR
;
A
#
# COMPACT_ATOMS: atom_id res chain seq x y z
N MET A 1 80.58 43.44 -9.56
CA MET A 1 79.24 43.26 -10.16
C MET A 1 78.57 42.08 -9.45
N PHE A 2 77.63 42.34 -8.55
CA PHE A 2 76.81 41.31 -7.91
C PHE A 2 75.39 41.45 -8.45
N VAL A 3 74.88 40.41 -9.12
CA VAL A 3 73.49 40.34 -9.58
C VAL A 3 72.68 39.68 -8.46
N SER A 4 71.75 40.44 -7.89
CA SER A 4 70.76 39.93 -6.93
C SER A 4 69.54 39.42 -7.70
N SER A 5 69.15 38.15 -7.48
CA SER A 5 67.94 37.56 -8.05
C SER A 5 66.87 37.46 -6.97
N SER A 6 65.75 38.18 -7.15
CA SER A 6 64.57 38.08 -6.27
C SER A 6 63.79 36.78 -6.55
N PRO A 7 63.25 36.10 -5.51
CA PRO A 7 62.36 34.96 -5.73
C PRO A 7 60.96 35.46 -6.06
N ARG A 8 60.42 35.06 -7.22
CA ARG A 8 58.98 35.17 -7.50
C ARG A 8 58.29 33.98 -6.86
N ILE A 9 57.53 34.24 -5.80
CA ILE A 9 56.57 33.26 -5.26
C ILE A 9 55.44 33.15 -6.27
N HIS A 10 55.33 32.00 -6.93
CA HIS A 10 54.13 31.64 -7.68
C HIS A 10 53.05 31.27 -6.68
N VAL A 11 52.20 32.24 -6.33
CA VAL A 11 50.88 31.95 -5.77
C VAL A 11 50.08 31.32 -6.91
N GLY A 12 49.95 30.00 -6.87
CA GLY A 12 48.99 29.28 -7.71
C GLY A 12 47.59 29.68 -7.26
N THR A 13 46.94 30.51 -8.06
CA THR A 13 45.51 30.81 -7.92
C THR A 13 44.74 29.51 -8.07
N SER A 14 44.19 29.00 -6.96
CA SER A 14 43.23 27.91 -6.96
C SER A 14 41.92 28.39 -7.59
N SER A 15 41.73 28.06 -8.87
CA SER A 15 40.43 28.21 -9.55
C SER A 15 39.43 27.27 -8.90
N ASN A 16 38.62 27.83 -8.01
CA ASN A 16 37.47 27.16 -7.37
C ASN A 16 36.17 27.35 -8.18
N GLU A 17 36.29 27.73 -9.46
CA GLU A 17 35.17 27.98 -10.36
C GLU A 17 34.93 26.71 -11.19
N VAL A 18 33.76 26.11 -11.02
CA VAL A 18 33.39 24.89 -11.75
C VAL A 18 33.06 25.26 -13.20
N ASP A 19 34.01 25.06 -14.11
CA ASP A 19 33.84 25.37 -15.52
C ASP A 19 32.97 24.30 -16.24
N LEU A 20 31.72 24.67 -16.51
CA LEU A 20 30.70 23.81 -17.12
C LEU A 20 31.11 23.30 -18.51
N PHE A 21 31.89 24.08 -19.27
CA PHE A 21 32.32 23.69 -20.61
C PHE A 21 33.39 22.60 -20.56
N SER A 22 34.33 22.71 -19.61
CA SER A 22 35.36 21.70 -19.36
C SER A 22 34.77 20.35 -18.92
N LEU A 23 33.72 20.39 -18.09
CA LEU A 23 32.96 19.20 -17.67
C LEU A 23 32.26 18.54 -18.87
N PHE A 24 31.61 19.33 -19.73
CA PHE A 24 30.92 18.82 -20.92
C PHE A 24 31.87 18.09 -21.87
N GLN A 25 33.05 18.66 -22.13
CA GLN A 25 34.07 18.03 -22.97
C GLN A 25 34.62 16.74 -22.34
N THR A 26 34.77 16.71 -21.01
CA THR A 26 35.17 15.51 -20.26
C THR A 26 34.12 14.40 -20.38
N PHE A 27 32.83 14.72 -20.25
CA PHE A 27 31.75 13.75 -20.46
C PHE A 27 31.73 13.21 -21.90
N TRP A 28 31.98 14.07 -22.89
CA TRP A 28 32.00 13.66 -24.30
C TRP A 28 33.18 12.74 -24.64
N GLN A 29 34.35 12.98 -24.04
CA GLN A 29 35.52 12.10 -24.20
C GLN A 29 35.34 10.77 -23.47
N GLN A 30 34.70 10.75 -22.30
CA GLN A 30 34.52 9.55 -21.47
C GLN A 30 33.19 8.83 -21.67
N ARG A 31 32.48 9.07 -22.78
CA ARG A 31 31.20 8.43 -23.13
C ARG A 31 31.16 6.90 -22.96
N LYS A 32 32.29 6.19 -23.14
CA LYS A 32 32.39 4.74 -22.91
C LYS A 32 32.28 4.36 -21.43
N ILE A 33 32.90 5.13 -20.54
CA ILE A 33 32.83 4.91 -19.08
C ILE A 33 31.40 5.19 -18.61
N ILE A 34 30.80 6.29 -19.09
CA ILE A 34 29.41 6.65 -18.78
C ILE A 34 28.46 5.54 -19.25
N ALA A 35 28.63 5.05 -20.49
CA ALA A 35 27.83 3.95 -21.02
C ALA A 35 28.01 2.65 -20.24
N ALA A 36 29.24 2.29 -19.85
CA ALA A 36 29.52 1.10 -19.07
C ALA A 36 28.89 1.17 -17.67
N THR A 37 29.07 2.28 -16.95
CA THR A 37 28.47 2.49 -15.63
C THR A 37 26.95 2.49 -15.71
N SER A 38 26.37 3.16 -16.71
CA SER A 38 24.91 3.15 -16.94
C SER A 38 24.39 1.74 -17.21
N ALA A 39 25.10 0.93 -18.02
CA ALA A 39 24.73 -0.46 -18.27
C ALA A 39 24.79 -1.31 -17.00
N VAL A 40 25.82 -1.14 -16.16
CA VAL A 40 25.93 -1.85 -14.88
C VAL A 40 24.78 -1.47 -13.94
N CYS A 41 24.49 -0.19 -13.77
CA CYS A 41 23.35 0.27 -12.96
C CYS A 41 22.02 -0.26 -13.52
N GLY A 42 21.85 -0.28 -14.84
CA GLY A 42 20.67 -0.83 -15.49
C GLY A 42 20.51 -2.34 -15.23
N LEU A 43 21.58 -3.11 -15.31
CA LEU A 43 21.57 -4.55 -14.99
C LEU A 43 21.23 -4.80 -13.52
N ILE A 44 21.78 -4.00 -12.60
CA ILE A 44 21.44 -4.10 -11.17
C ILE A 44 19.97 -3.77 -10.95
N ALA A 45 19.44 -2.72 -11.58
CA ALA A 45 18.05 -2.33 -11.47
C ALA A 45 17.09 -3.41 -12.02
N LEU A 46 17.43 -4.02 -13.16
CA LEU A 46 16.68 -5.14 -13.73
C LEU A 46 16.72 -6.37 -12.82
N GLY A 47 17.89 -6.68 -12.26
CA GLY A 47 18.03 -7.74 -11.27
C GLY A 47 17.11 -7.48 -10.07
N TYR A 48 17.17 -6.27 -9.51
CA TYR A 48 16.32 -5.89 -8.38
C TYR A 48 14.83 -6.01 -8.70
N ALA A 49 14.39 -5.48 -9.85
CA ALA A 49 13.00 -5.54 -10.29
C ALA A 49 12.49 -6.99 -10.50
N TYR A 50 13.38 -7.91 -10.87
CA TYR A 50 13.03 -9.33 -11.02
C TYR A 50 12.93 -10.07 -9.68
N PHE A 51 13.72 -9.69 -8.67
CA PHE A 51 13.77 -10.38 -7.37
C PHE A 51 12.84 -9.81 -6.31
N VAL A 52 12.40 -8.56 -6.43
CA VAL A 52 11.52 -7.95 -5.43
C VAL A 52 10.16 -8.65 -5.39
N THR A 53 9.70 -9.05 -4.21
CA THR A 53 8.38 -9.62 -4.02
C THR A 53 7.33 -8.51 -4.13
N PRO A 54 6.32 -8.62 -5.02
CA PRO A 54 5.26 -7.63 -5.09
C PRO A 54 4.40 -7.67 -3.81
N GLU A 55 4.04 -6.50 -3.30
CA GLU A 55 3.08 -6.37 -2.21
C GLU A 55 1.70 -6.04 -2.79
N TYR A 56 0.70 -6.85 -2.46
CA TYR A 56 -0.66 -6.64 -2.95
C TYR A 56 -1.53 -6.06 -1.84
N GLN A 57 -2.34 -5.06 -2.20
CA GLN A 57 -3.30 -4.45 -1.30
C GLN A 57 -4.70 -4.47 -1.90
N VAL A 58 -5.68 -4.90 -1.11
CA VAL A 58 -7.11 -4.83 -1.43
C VAL A 58 -7.73 -3.74 -0.57
N SER A 59 -8.44 -2.80 -1.18
CA SER A 59 -9.16 -1.73 -0.48
C SER A 59 -10.64 -1.78 -0.80
N SER A 60 -11.47 -1.86 0.24
CA SER A 60 -12.93 -1.74 0.15
C SER A 60 -13.41 -0.55 0.97
N VAL A 61 -14.51 0.07 0.56
CA VAL A 61 -15.09 1.23 1.23
C VAL A 61 -16.58 0.99 1.46
N LEU A 62 -16.97 0.97 2.73
CA LEU A 62 -18.37 0.87 3.14
C LEU A 62 -18.95 2.26 3.29
N ARG A 63 -20.08 2.50 2.62
CA ARG A 63 -20.87 3.74 2.71
C ARG A 63 -22.22 3.45 3.38
N PRO A 64 -22.92 4.47 3.89
CA PRO A 64 -24.24 4.28 4.47
C PRO A 64 -25.17 3.62 3.46
N ALA A 65 -25.99 2.67 3.92
CA ALA A 65 -26.97 2.00 3.06
C ALA A 65 -27.97 3.00 2.49
N ALA A 66 -28.44 2.77 1.27
CA ALA A 66 -29.50 3.57 0.70
C ALA A 66 -30.79 3.42 1.53
N ILE A 67 -31.55 4.50 1.67
CA ILE A 67 -32.71 4.57 2.56
C ILE A 67 -33.78 3.51 2.20
N ASN A 68 -33.93 3.22 0.91
CA ASN A 68 -34.85 2.21 0.38
C ASN A 68 -34.49 0.77 0.78
N GLU A 69 -33.21 0.42 0.88
CA GLU A 69 -32.74 -0.89 1.34
C GLU A 69 -33.00 -1.08 2.83
N LEU A 70 -32.87 -0.01 3.60
CA LEU A 70 -33.16 -0.01 5.03
C LEU A 70 -34.67 0.03 5.32
N ASP A 71 -35.49 0.56 4.39
CA ASP A 71 -36.95 0.55 4.49
C ASP A 71 -37.52 -0.88 4.47
N ALA A 72 -36.88 -1.82 3.75
CA ALA A 72 -37.25 -3.24 3.82
C ALA A 72 -37.08 -3.84 5.22
N LEU A 73 -36.09 -3.38 5.99
CA LEU A 73 -35.85 -3.76 7.40
C LEU A 73 -36.75 -2.97 8.37
N ASN A 74 -36.95 -1.68 8.10
CA ASN A 74 -37.76 -0.75 8.90
C ASN A 74 -39.28 -0.92 8.67
N ARG A 75 -39.71 -1.68 7.64
CA ARG A 75 -41.11 -2.05 7.35
C ARG A 75 -41.83 -2.75 8.50
N SER A 76 -41.08 -3.33 9.44
CA SER A 76 -41.64 -3.91 10.65
C SER A 76 -42.26 -2.86 11.59
N GLY A 77 -41.90 -1.58 11.46
CA GLY A 77 -42.47 -0.45 12.22
C GLY A 77 -42.13 -0.44 13.72
N VAL A 78 -41.44 -1.45 14.22
CA VAL A 78 -41.10 -1.61 15.66
C VAL A 78 -39.76 -0.96 16.00
N TYR A 79 -38.89 -0.72 15.02
CA TYR A 79 -37.59 -0.08 15.21
C TYR A 79 -37.13 0.63 13.92
N THR A 80 -36.74 1.91 14.01
CA THR A 80 -36.12 2.64 12.89
C THR A 80 -34.61 2.69 13.13
N LEU A 81 -33.84 1.99 12.30
CA LEU A 81 -32.38 2.11 12.30
C LEU A 81 -31.97 3.08 11.19
N PRO A 82 -31.38 4.26 11.49
CA PRO A 82 -30.84 5.16 10.48
C PRO A 82 -29.63 4.53 9.75
N PRO A 83 -29.41 4.81 8.45
CA PRO A 83 -28.27 4.24 7.70
C PRO A 83 -26.89 4.57 8.26
N SER A 84 -26.72 5.76 8.84
CA SER A 84 -25.47 6.16 9.49
C SER A 84 -25.22 5.37 10.78
N GLU A 85 -26.25 5.12 11.56
CA GLU A 85 -26.16 4.32 12.79
C GLU A 85 -25.91 2.84 12.47
N ALA A 86 -26.53 2.33 11.40
CA ALA A 86 -26.22 1.00 10.87
C ALA A 86 -24.75 0.89 10.46
N LEU A 87 -24.22 1.88 9.75
CA LEU A 87 -22.81 1.92 9.36
C LEU A 87 -21.88 1.96 10.57
N LEU A 88 -22.20 2.76 11.61
CA LEU A 88 -21.42 2.81 12.84
C LEU A 88 -21.43 1.47 13.60
N LYS A 89 -22.57 0.77 13.63
CA LYS A 89 -22.68 -0.56 14.24
C LYS A 89 -21.87 -1.61 13.49
N VAL A 90 -21.87 -1.55 12.16
CA VAL A 90 -21.00 -2.40 11.34
C VAL A 90 -19.54 -2.06 11.60
N GLY A 91 -19.19 -0.78 11.67
CA GLY A 91 -17.84 -0.32 12.02
C GLY A 91 -17.34 -0.85 13.34
N SER A 92 -18.12 -0.74 14.41
CA SER A 92 -17.75 -1.24 15.73
C SER A 92 -17.64 -2.77 15.78
N THR A 93 -18.50 -3.48 15.03
CA THR A 93 -18.40 -4.93 14.87
C THR A 93 -17.13 -5.30 14.11
N LEU A 94 -16.79 -4.56 13.06
CA LEU A 94 -15.56 -4.73 12.30
C LEU A 94 -14.32 -4.40 13.12
N GLU A 95 -14.37 -3.59 14.18
CA GLU A 95 -13.25 -3.39 15.11
C GLU A 95 -13.12 -4.47 16.18
N SER A 96 -14.22 -5.16 16.49
CA SER A 96 -14.27 -6.12 17.58
C SER A 96 -13.35 -7.32 17.32
N TYR A 97 -12.42 -7.53 18.24
CA TYR A 97 -11.52 -8.68 18.24
C TYR A 97 -12.29 -10.00 18.20
N GLU A 98 -13.29 -10.14 19.07
CA GLU A 98 -14.10 -11.36 19.19
C GLU A 98 -14.92 -11.64 17.91
N ALA A 99 -15.48 -10.59 17.30
CA ALA A 99 -16.20 -10.73 16.04
C ALA A 99 -15.26 -11.18 14.91
N ARG A 100 -14.05 -10.62 14.84
CA ARG A 100 -13.04 -11.03 13.85
C ARG A 100 -12.53 -12.44 14.08
N LEU A 101 -12.24 -12.82 15.33
CA LEU A 101 -11.79 -14.16 15.68
C LEU A 101 -12.87 -15.20 15.36
N SER A 102 -14.12 -14.94 15.75
CA SER A 102 -15.24 -15.84 15.44
C SER A 102 -15.47 -15.99 13.94
N PHE A 103 -15.33 -14.91 13.16
CA PHE A 103 -15.37 -15.00 11.69
C PHE A 103 -14.21 -15.86 11.14
N PHE A 104 -13.00 -15.69 11.67
CA PHE A 104 -11.82 -16.46 11.27
C PHE A 104 -11.99 -17.95 11.57
N GLN A 105 -12.51 -18.28 12.75
CA GLN A 105 -12.83 -19.64 13.19
C GLN A 105 -13.96 -20.27 12.37
N ALA A 106 -14.99 -19.51 12.00
CA ALA A 106 -16.10 -20.03 11.21
C ALA A 106 -15.73 -20.27 9.74
N ASN A 107 -14.65 -19.63 9.24
CA ASN A 107 -14.28 -19.63 7.83
C ASN A 107 -12.83 -20.10 7.58
N GLU A 108 -12.37 -21.11 8.32
CA GLU A 108 -10.97 -21.58 8.28
C GLU A 108 -10.45 -21.90 6.86
N ALA A 109 -11.33 -22.33 5.95
CA ALA A 109 -10.97 -22.62 4.56
C ALA A 109 -10.38 -21.39 3.84
N LEU A 110 -10.91 -20.19 4.10
CA LEU A 110 -10.43 -18.92 3.53
C LEU A 110 -9.04 -18.53 4.06
N PHE A 111 -8.69 -19.03 5.25
CA PHE A 111 -7.46 -18.67 5.95
C PHE A 111 -6.45 -19.82 6.01
N SER A 112 -6.66 -20.87 5.23
CA SER A 112 -5.79 -22.06 5.18
C SER A 112 -4.32 -21.72 4.92
N GLN A 113 -4.04 -20.70 4.10
CA GLN A 113 -2.70 -20.17 3.82
C GLN A 113 -1.99 -19.52 5.03
N TYR A 114 -2.74 -19.09 6.04
CA TYR A 114 -2.19 -18.51 7.28
C TYR A 114 -1.95 -19.56 8.38
N ARG A 115 -2.38 -20.81 8.17
CA ARG A 115 -2.15 -21.90 9.11
C ARG A 115 -0.69 -22.38 8.99
N ARG A 116 0.04 -22.34 10.11
CA ARG A 116 1.42 -22.87 10.19
C ARG A 116 1.46 -24.11 11.08
N PRO A 117 2.27 -25.13 10.73
CA PRO A 117 2.45 -26.28 11.60
C PRO A 117 3.01 -25.82 12.96
N GLY A 118 2.41 -26.32 14.05
CA GLY A 118 2.84 -26.00 15.42
C GLY A 118 2.32 -24.68 15.99
N ARG A 119 1.43 -23.94 15.30
CA ARG A 119 0.72 -22.78 15.85
C ARG A 119 -0.76 -23.06 16.07
N THR A 120 -1.36 -22.38 17.04
CA THR A 120 -2.82 -22.40 17.22
C THR A 120 -3.52 -21.51 16.19
N LEU A 121 -4.81 -21.76 15.97
CA LEU A 121 -5.61 -20.96 15.05
C LEU A 121 -5.67 -19.49 15.51
N GLU A 122 -5.79 -19.27 16.82
CA GLU A 122 -5.81 -17.95 17.45
C GLU A 122 -4.48 -17.21 17.24
N GLN A 123 -3.34 -17.91 17.28
CA GLN A 123 -2.04 -17.30 16.99
C GLN A 123 -1.90 -16.90 15.53
N SER A 124 -2.40 -17.73 14.61
CA SER A 124 -2.47 -17.38 13.18
C SER A 124 -3.41 -16.19 12.95
N PHE A 125 -4.55 -16.15 13.65
CA PHE A 125 -5.47 -15.02 13.62
C PHE A 125 -4.82 -13.75 14.14
N GLU A 126 -4.08 -13.80 15.26
CA GLU A 126 -3.42 -12.62 15.84
C GLU A 126 -2.42 -11.99 14.86
N GLU A 127 -1.62 -12.82 14.18
CA GLU A 127 -0.69 -12.36 13.14
C GLU A 127 -1.44 -11.71 11.97
N PHE A 128 -2.50 -12.36 11.48
CA PHE A 128 -3.35 -11.82 10.41
C PHE A 128 -4.01 -10.48 10.81
N ASN A 129 -4.60 -10.42 12.00
CA ASN A 129 -5.32 -9.26 12.49
C ASN A 129 -4.38 -8.06 12.73
N ARG A 130 -3.13 -8.32 13.14
CA ARG A 130 -2.12 -7.28 13.35
C ARG A 130 -1.51 -6.78 12.04
N ASP A 131 -1.15 -7.70 11.14
CA ASP A 131 -0.27 -7.37 10.01
C ASP A 131 -1.02 -7.20 8.68
N SER A 132 -2.17 -7.87 8.51
CA SER A 132 -2.87 -7.92 7.22
C SER A 132 -4.11 -7.04 7.15
N LEU A 133 -4.90 -6.89 8.22
CA LEU A 133 -6.18 -6.16 8.18
C LEU A 133 -6.12 -4.79 8.88
N LYS A 134 -6.39 -3.71 8.14
CA LYS A 134 -6.53 -2.35 8.69
C LYS A 134 -7.91 -1.79 8.43
N LEU A 135 -8.50 -1.21 9.47
CA LEU A 135 -9.74 -0.44 9.38
C LEU A 135 -9.39 1.05 9.35
N LEU A 136 -9.93 1.77 8.37
CA LEU A 136 -9.81 3.21 8.23
C LEU A 136 -11.16 3.82 8.59
N LEU A 137 -11.23 4.39 9.78
CA LEU A 137 -12.44 5.07 10.26
C LEU A 137 -12.45 6.52 9.80
N PRO A 138 -13.63 7.10 9.54
CA PRO A 138 -13.75 8.51 9.25
C PRO A 138 -13.25 9.33 10.45
N GLY A 139 -12.43 10.35 10.19
CA GLY A 139 -11.88 11.20 11.25
C GLY A 139 -12.97 11.98 11.99
N PRO A 140 -12.69 12.59 13.15
CA PRO A 140 -13.68 13.32 13.95
C PRO A 140 -14.32 14.50 13.19
N LYS A 141 -13.65 15.01 12.15
CA LYS A 141 -14.16 16.06 11.27
C LYS A 141 -15.15 15.54 10.22
N ASP A 142 -15.06 14.25 9.87
CA ASP A 142 -15.80 13.59 8.78
C ASP A 142 -16.90 12.65 9.31
N ALA A 143 -16.94 12.40 10.63
CA ALA A 143 -17.89 11.48 11.27
C ALA A 143 -19.36 11.94 11.20
N ASN A 144 -19.60 13.24 10.97
CA ASN A 144 -20.94 13.84 10.99
C ASN A 144 -21.46 14.24 9.60
N SER A 145 -20.71 13.96 8.53
CA SER A 145 -21.17 14.19 7.16
C SER A 145 -21.88 12.96 6.60
N LEU A 146 -22.87 13.18 5.72
CA LEU A 146 -23.53 12.13 4.92
C LEU A 146 -22.55 11.34 4.03
N SER A 147 -21.27 11.71 4.02
CA SER A 147 -20.16 11.06 3.32
C SER A 147 -19.28 10.18 4.23
N ALA A 148 -19.67 9.97 5.50
CA ALA A 148 -18.95 9.09 6.41
C ALA A 148 -18.82 7.69 5.78
N ALA A 149 -17.59 7.22 5.62
CA ALA A 149 -17.29 5.94 5.00
C ALA A 149 -16.23 5.21 5.83
N ILE A 150 -16.33 3.88 5.87
CA ILE A 150 -15.40 3.02 6.57
C ILE A 150 -14.55 2.30 5.52
N GLY A 151 -13.24 2.55 5.54
CA GLY A 151 -12.30 1.84 4.68
C GLY A 151 -11.84 0.54 5.31
N LEU A 152 -11.76 -0.51 4.51
CA LEU A 152 -11.16 -1.78 4.87
C LEU A 152 -9.98 -2.03 3.95
N VAL A 153 -8.79 -2.21 4.52
CA VAL A 153 -7.57 -2.47 3.78
C VAL A 153 -6.99 -3.81 4.19
N LEU A 154 -6.73 -4.67 3.21
CA LEU A 154 -6.06 -5.94 3.39
C LEU A 154 -4.72 -5.95 2.66
N TYR A 155 -3.63 -6.24 3.39
CA TYR A 155 -2.31 -6.49 2.81
C TYR A 155 -2.11 -7.99 2.62
N CYS A 156 -2.00 -8.41 1.37
CA CYS A 156 -1.66 -9.76 1.01
C CYS A 156 -0.14 -9.83 0.88
N SER A 157 0.54 -10.24 1.94
CA SER A 157 1.96 -10.57 1.87
C SER A 157 2.15 -11.69 0.84
N GLY A 158 3.25 -11.68 0.07
CA GLY A 158 3.54 -12.56 -1.07
C GLY A 158 3.53 -14.09 -0.86
N LEU A 159 2.98 -14.57 0.25
CA LEU A 159 2.53 -15.95 0.50
C LEU A 159 1.26 -16.31 -0.29
N MET A 160 0.46 -15.33 -0.69
CA MET A 160 -0.68 -15.56 -1.58
C MET A 160 -0.16 -15.58 -3.02
N LYS A 161 -0.09 -16.77 -3.63
CA LYS A 161 0.12 -16.85 -5.09
C LYS A 161 -1.04 -16.09 -5.73
N PRO A 162 -0.80 -15.19 -6.70
CA PRO A 162 -1.88 -14.55 -7.42
C PRO A 162 -2.58 -15.64 -8.23
N ASP A 163 -3.63 -16.23 -7.64
CA ASP A 163 -4.53 -17.07 -8.40
C ASP A 163 -5.14 -16.18 -9.46
N THR A 164 -4.74 -16.41 -10.71
CA THR A 164 -5.19 -15.69 -11.90
C THR A 164 -6.72 -15.84 -12.11
N HIS A 165 -7.38 -16.63 -11.27
CA HIS A 165 -8.82 -16.90 -11.24
C HIS A 165 -9.60 -16.08 -10.19
N LEU A 166 -8.98 -15.19 -9.40
CA LEU A 166 -9.74 -14.32 -8.49
C LEU A 166 -10.76 -13.43 -9.21
N GLY A 167 -10.56 -13.14 -10.50
CA GLY A 167 -11.49 -12.39 -11.33
C GLY A 167 -12.80 -13.12 -11.66
N GLU A 168 -12.86 -14.44 -11.48
CA GLU A 168 -14.05 -15.25 -11.84
C GLU A 168 -15.01 -15.42 -10.65
N ASN A 169 -14.48 -15.56 -9.43
CA ASN A 169 -15.29 -15.71 -8.21
C ASN A 169 -15.83 -14.38 -7.66
N ALA A 170 -15.24 -13.24 -8.07
CA ALA A 170 -15.75 -11.91 -7.70
C ALA A 170 -17.07 -11.54 -8.42
N ARG A 171 -17.51 -12.33 -9.41
CA ARG A 171 -18.72 -12.05 -10.19
C ARG A 171 -20.02 -12.51 -9.53
N HIS A 172 -19.97 -13.28 -8.45
CA HIS A 172 -21.18 -13.86 -7.84
C HIS A 172 -21.71 -13.11 -6.61
N ILE A 173 -21.04 -12.04 -6.17
CA ILE A 173 -21.64 -11.08 -5.25
C ILE A 173 -21.77 -9.79 -6.06
N GLU A 174 -22.96 -9.55 -6.62
CA GLU A 174 -23.30 -8.26 -7.23
C GLU A 174 -23.26 -7.19 -6.15
N VAL A 175 -22.06 -6.68 -5.87
CA VAL A 175 -21.88 -5.42 -5.18
C VAL A 175 -22.08 -4.37 -6.27
N SER A 176 -23.08 -3.49 -6.08
CA SER A 176 -23.37 -2.33 -6.93
C SER A 176 -22.10 -1.72 -7.53
N ASP A 177 -22.08 -1.44 -8.84
CA ASP A 177 -20.91 -0.93 -9.59
C ASP A 177 -20.22 0.28 -8.92
N ASP A 178 -20.93 1.02 -8.06
CA ASP A 178 -20.41 2.13 -7.24
C ASP A 178 -19.51 1.70 -6.05
N GLN A 179 -19.33 0.40 -5.80
CA GLN A 179 -18.54 -0.17 -4.70
C GLN A 179 -17.43 -1.12 -5.17
N ALA A 180 -17.05 -1.04 -6.45
CA ALA A 180 -15.96 -1.85 -7.00
C ALA A 180 -14.68 -1.77 -6.15
N THR A 181 -14.24 -2.92 -5.65
CA THR A 181 -13.01 -3.07 -4.87
C THR A 181 -11.82 -2.85 -5.79
N SER A 182 -11.05 -1.80 -5.54
CA SER A 182 -9.83 -1.52 -6.32
C SER A 182 -8.66 -2.32 -5.73
N CYS A 183 -8.05 -3.15 -6.57
CA CYS A 183 -6.75 -3.76 -6.28
C CYS A 183 -5.69 -2.78 -6.80
N LEU A 184 -4.93 -2.16 -5.90
CA LEU A 184 -3.84 -1.26 -6.29
C LEU A 184 -2.51 -2.04 -6.25
N PHE A 185 -1.79 -1.98 -7.36
CA PHE A 185 -0.43 -2.49 -7.49
C PHE A 185 0.54 -1.40 -7.05
N ARG A 186 1.50 -1.72 -6.17
CA ARG A 186 2.57 -0.81 -5.78
C ARG A 186 3.94 -1.42 -6.04
#